data_AF-A0A1C0VLQ4-F1
#
_entry.id   AF-A0A1C0VLQ4-F1
#
_cell.length_a   1.000
_cell.length_b   1.000
_cell.length_c   1.000
_cell.angle_alpha   90.00
_cell.angle_beta   90.00
_cell.angle_gamma   90.00
#
_symmetry.space_group_name_H-M   'P 1'
#
loop_
_entity.id
_entity.type
_entity.pdbx_description
1 polymer ?
#
loop_
_entity_poly.entity_id
_entity_poly.type
_entity_poly.pdbx_seq_one_letter_code
_entity_poly.pdbx_strand_id
1 'polypeptide(L)'
;MNRIKYNATELFARITLVVLLISVVGAILFDWSDNIKKALIAFWIVMPPLWLWFEFCYLYERGITPFAKDFEKYKYSQELSKNLWLAISAILLFIYFGKLPGFQ
;
A
#
# COMPACT_ATOMS: atom_id res chain seq x y z
N MET A 1 -8.36 8.38 -25.75
CA MET A 1 -7.25 8.71 -24.84
C MET A 1 -7.58 8.55 -23.33
N ASN A 2 -8.60 7.77 -22.94
CA ASN A 2 -8.98 7.53 -21.53
C ASN A 2 -8.50 6.18 -20.96
N ARG A 3 -8.06 5.22 -21.78
CA ARG A 3 -7.68 3.87 -21.32
C ARG A 3 -6.34 3.81 -20.58
N ILE A 4 -5.41 4.72 -20.86
CA ILE A 4 -4.07 4.71 -20.26
C ILE A 4 -4.12 5.21 -18.80
N LYS A 5 -5.08 6.09 -18.49
CA LYS A 5 -5.14 6.76 -17.18
C LYS A 5 -5.48 5.84 -16.02
N TYR A 6 -6.45 4.97 -16.23
CA TYR A 6 -6.88 4.01 -15.21
C TYR A 6 -5.92 2.82 -15.07
N ASN A 7 -5.17 2.50 -16.12
CA ASN A 7 -4.36 1.29 -16.16
C ASN A 7 -3.25 1.27 -15.09
N ALA A 8 -2.59 2.41 -14.81
CA ALA A 8 -1.49 2.44 -13.84
C ALA A 8 -1.97 2.28 -12.38
N THR A 9 -2.95 3.07 -11.96
CA THR A 9 -3.52 3.00 -10.61
C THR A 9 -4.25 1.67 -10.36
N GLU A 10 -4.97 1.16 -11.37
CA GLU A 10 -5.64 -0.14 -11.29
C GLU A 10 -4.65 -1.30 -11.24
N LEU A 11 -3.60 -1.27 -12.08
CA LEU A 11 -2.54 -2.28 -12.04
C LEU A 11 -1.84 -2.29 -10.69
N PHE A 12 -1.51 -1.13 -10.13
CA PHE A 12 -0.91 -1.02 -8.81
C PHE A 12 -1.82 -1.61 -7.73
N ALA A 13 -3.12 -1.29 -7.75
CA ALA A 13 -4.09 -1.85 -6.81
C ALA A 13 -4.18 -3.38 -6.93
N ARG A 14 -4.23 -3.93 -8.15
CA ARG A 14 -4.25 -5.38 -8.40
C ARG A 14 -2.98 -6.06 -7.89
N ILE A 15 -1.81 -5.51 -8.19
CA ILE A 15 -0.52 -6.05 -7.72
C ILE A 15 -0.48 -6.02 -6.19
N THR A 16 -0.88 -4.91 -5.57
CA THR A 16 -0.92 -4.77 -4.11
C THR A 16 -1.79 -5.84 -3.47
N LEU A 17 -2.99 -6.07 -4.01
CA LEU A 17 -3.91 -7.10 -3.49
C LEU A 17 -3.29 -8.50 -3.59
N VAL A 18 -2.62 -8.82 -4.69
CA VAL A 18 -1.93 -10.10 -4.84
C VAL A 18 -0.79 -10.23 -3.83
N VAL A 19 0.02 -9.18 -3.65
CA VAL A 19 1.11 -9.18 -2.66
C VAL A 19 0.57 -9.29 -1.23
N LEU A 20 -0.56 -8.65 -0.93
CA LEU A 20 -1.23 -8.76 0.37
C LEU A 20 -1.70 -10.19 0.63
N LEU A 21 -2.35 -10.82 -0.36
CA LEU A 21 -2.78 -12.20 -0.25
C LEU A 21 -1.58 -13.14 -0.02
N ILE A 22 -0.51 -12.98 -0.78
CA ILE A 22 0.72 -13.76 -0.59
C ILE A 22 1.31 -13.52 0.81
N SER A 23 1.30 -12.28 1.30
CA SER A 23 1.79 -11.93 2.64
C SER A 23 0.98 -12.64 3.72
N VAL A 24 -0.35 -12.57 3.65
CA VAL A 24 -1.25 -13.18 4.65
C VAL A 24 -1.21 -14.70 4.58
N VAL A 25 -1.29 -15.28 3.38
CA VAL A 25 -1.20 -16.74 3.19
C VAL A 25 0.15 -17.26 3.63
N GLY A 26 1.23 -16.55 3.27
CA GLY A 26 2.58 -16.84 3.71
C GLY A 26 2.68 -16.82 5.23
N ALA A 27 2.13 -15.80 5.89
CA ALA A 27 2.15 -15.69 7.35
C ALA A 27 1.42 -16.82 8.07
N ILE A 28 0.31 -17.33 7.49
CA ILE A 28 -0.56 -18.32 8.14
C ILE A 28 -0.12 -19.76 7.80
N LEU A 29 0.23 -20.04 6.54
CA LEU A 29 0.45 -21.40 6.06
C LEU A 29 1.93 -21.79 5.96
N PHE A 30 2.85 -20.82 5.94
CA PHE A 30 4.28 -21.07 5.74
C PHE A 30 5.11 -20.46 6.87
N ASP A 31 6.03 -21.23 7.44
CA ASP A 31 6.96 -20.67 8.44
C ASP A 31 8.13 -19.97 7.75
N TRP A 32 7.89 -18.75 7.29
CA TRP A 32 8.93 -17.93 6.66
C TRP A 32 10.03 -17.56 7.65
N SER A 33 11.27 -17.49 7.16
CA SER A 33 12.40 -17.03 7.96
C SER A 33 12.19 -15.58 8.42
N ASP A 34 12.74 -15.25 9.59
CA ASP A 34 12.61 -13.90 10.18
C ASP A 34 13.12 -12.79 9.25
N ASN A 35 14.12 -13.09 8.42
CA ASN A 35 14.64 -12.14 7.43
C ASN A 35 13.59 -11.80 6.36
N ILE A 36 12.80 -12.78 5.91
CA ILE A 36 11.73 -12.57 4.94
C ILE A 36 10.59 -11.77 5.58
N LYS A 37 10.19 -12.11 6.82
CA LYS A 37 9.17 -11.38 7.58
C LYS A 37 9.54 -9.90 7.74
N LYS A 38 10.79 -9.62 8.12
CA LYS A 38 11.33 -8.25 8.25
C LYS A 38 11.37 -7.51 6.91
N ALA A 39 11.87 -8.15 5.86
CA ALA A 39 11.95 -7.55 4.53
C ALA A 39 10.56 -7.19 3.99
N LEU A 40 9.57 -8.05 4.22
CA LEU A 40 8.20 -7.84 3.79
C LEU A 40 7.52 -6.71 4.55
N ILE A 41 7.69 -6.63 5.87
CA ILE A 41 7.21 -5.47 6.64
C ILE A 41 7.90 -4.17 6.21
N ALA A 42 9.22 -4.18 5.99
CA ALA A 42 9.93 -3.01 5.49
C ALA A 42 9.38 -2.56 4.13
N PHE A 43 9.09 -3.50 3.24
CA PHE A 43 8.41 -3.23 1.97
C PHE A 43 7.03 -2.60 2.20
N TRP A 44 6.21 -3.16 3.09
CA TRP A 44 4.87 -2.64 3.39
C TRP A 44 4.88 -1.23 4.00
N ILE A 45 5.96 -0.84 4.70
CA ILE A 45 6.13 0.49 5.28
C ILE A 45 6.62 1.51 4.23
N VAL A 46 7.53 1.10 3.33
CA VAL A 46 8.19 2.02 2.38
C VAL A 46 7.41 2.20 1.08
N MET A 47 6.80 1.14 0.57
CA MET A 47 6.00 1.16 -0.66
C MET A 47 4.88 2.23 -0.65
N PRO A 48 4.05 2.39 0.40
CA PRO A 48 2.99 3.40 0.43
C PRO A 48 3.48 4.85 0.27
N PRO A 49 4.45 5.36 1.06
CA PRO A 49 5.03 6.68 0.85
C PRO A 49 5.54 6.91 -0.58
N LEU A 50 6.26 5.92 -1.13
CA LEU A 50 6.80 6.01 -2.48
C LEU A 50 5.69 6.09 -3.53
N TRP A 51 4.64 5.29 -3.38
CA TRP A 51 3.51 5.31 -4.32
C TRP A 51 2.70 6.60 -4.23
N LEU A 52 2.35 7.05 -3.02
CA LEU A 52 1.59 8.30 -2.83
C LEU A 52 2.37 9.52 -3.33
N TRP A 53 3.69 9.53 -3.12
CA TRP A 53 4.59 10.55 -3.68
C TRP A 53 4.62 10.51 -5.21
N PHE A 54 4.77 9.32 -5.79
CA PHE A 54 4.75 9.14 -7.24
C PHE A 54 3.41 9.58 -7.85
N GLU A 55 2.31 9.22 -7.21
CA GLU A 55 0.97 9.61 -7.62
C GLU A 55 0.80 11.14 -7.63
N PHE A 56 1.29 11.81 -6.59
CA PHE A 56 1.24 13.27 -6.53
C PHE A 56 2.12 13.95 -7.58
N CYS A 57 3.41 13.60 -7.66
CA CYS A 57 4.34 14.30 -8.55
C CYS A 57 4.13 13.97 -10.04
N TYR A 58 3.71 12.75 -10.38
CA TYR A 58 3.71 12.30 -11.78
C TYR A 58 2.32 12.02 -12.34
N LEU A 59 1.38 11.53 -11.54
CA LEU A 59 0.04 11.17 -12.02
C LEU A 59 -0.93 12.35 -11.87
N TYR A 60 -0.90 13.06 -10.74
CA TYR A 60 -1.82 14.16 -10.46
C TYR A 60 -1.54 15.36 -11.36
N GLU A 61 -0.27 15.80 -11.47
CA GLU A 61 0.12 16.92 -12.36
C GLU A 61 -0.23 16.67 -13.84
N ARG A 62 -0.22 15.40 -14.27
CA ARG A 62 -0.57 15.00 -15.65
C ARG A 62 -2.07 14.75 -15.86
N GLY A 63 -2.88 14.94 -14.81
CA GLY A 63 -4.32 14.70 -14.82
C GLY A 63 -4.71 13.25 -15.11
N ILE A 64 -3.91 12.30 -14.64
CA ILE A 64 -4.05 10.86 -14.85
C ILE A 64 -4.75 10.21 -13.64
N THR A 65 -4.67 10.82 -12.45
CA THR A 65 -5.28 10.30 -11.23
C THR A 65 -6.81 10.32 -11.27
N PRO A 66 -7.44 9.43 -10.47
CA PRO A 66 -8.82 9.62 -10.07
C PRO A 66 -8.94 11.01 -9.42
N PHE A 67 -9.91 11.81 -9.85
CA PHE A 67 -10.19 13.14 -9.28
C PHE A 67 -9.13 14.22 -9.57
N ALA A 68 -8.34 14.11 -10.65
CA ALA A 68 -7.39 15.14 -11.07
C ALA A 68 -7.94 16.58 -11.21
N LYS A 69 -9.27 16.76 -11.32
CA LYS A 69 -9.92 18.08 -11.41
C LYS A 69 -10.44 18.59 -10.06
N ASP A 70 -10.36 17.78 -9.03
CA ASP A 70 -10.91 18.03 -7.69
C ASP A 70 -9.85 17.67 -6.65
N PHE A 71 -9.06 18.67 -6.28
CA PHE A 71 -7.94 18.50 -5.35
C PHE A 71 -8.38 18.01 -3.98
N GLU A 72 -9.52 18.48 -3.47
CA GLU A 72 -10.04 18.06 -2.16
C GLU A 72 -10.39 16.58 -2.16
N LYS A 73 -11.05 16.11 -3.22
CA LYS A 73 -11.38 14.69 -3.35
C LYS A 73 -10.14 13.82 -3.57
N TYR A 74 -9.15 14.31 -4.30
CA TYR A 74 -7.85 13.65 -4.45
C TYR A 74 -7.12 13.53 -3.11
N LYS A 75 -7.03 14.62 -2.34
CA LYS A 75 -6.42 14.65 -1.01
C LYS A 75 -7.11 13.68 -0.05
N TYR A 76 -8.44 13.68 -0.03
CA TYR A 76 -9.23 12.73 0.76
C TYR A 76 -8.91 11.28 0.37
N SER A 77 -8.80 10.98 -0.93
CA SER A 77 -8.42 9.65 -1.41
C SER A 77 -7.04 9.23 -0.90
N GLN A 78 -6.04 10.13 -0.92
CA GLN A 78 -4.71 9.83 -0.40
C GLN A 78 -4.70 9.61 1.11
N GLU A 79 -5.47 10.39 1.87
CA GLU A 79 -5.64 10.18 3.31
C GLU A 79 -6.27 8.83 3.63
N LEU A 80 -7.33 8.45 2.90
CA LEU A 80 -7.98 7.16 3.03
C LEU A 80 -7.01 6.00 2.71
N SER A 81 -6.27 6.10 1.60
CA SER A 81 -5.28 5.10 1.20
C SER A 81 -4.18 4.94 2.24
N LYS A 82 -3.64 6.04 2.78
CA LYS A 82 -2.65 6.03 3.87
C LYS A 82 -3.19 5.32 5.12
N ASN A 83 -4.40 5.65 5.54
CA ASN A 83 -5.01 5.05 6.74
C ASN A 83 -5.25 3.55 6.56
N LEU A 84 -5.74 3.12 5.39
CA LEU A 84 -5.92 1.71 5.06
C LEU A 84 -4.59 0.95 5.10
N TRP A 85 -3.54 1.55 4.55
CA TRP A 85 -2.22 0.93 4.50
C TRP A 85 -1.56 0.80 5.87
N LEU A 86 -1.72 1.82 6.72
CA LEU A 86 -1.28 1.76 8.11
C LEU A 86 -1.99 0.64 8.86
N ALA A 87 -3.31 0.49 8.67
CA ALA A 87 -4.07 -0.59 9.29
C ALA A 87 -3.58 -1.97 8.82
N ILE A 88 -3.37 -2.16 7.52
CA ILE A 88 -2.82 -3.41 6.95
C ILE A 88 -1.42 -3.70 7.53
N SER A 89 -0.55 -2.69 7.55
CA SER A 89 0.83 -2.84 8.06
C SER A 89 0.85 -3.19 9.54
N ALA A 90 -0.03 -2.59 10.34
CA ALA A 90 -0.18 -2.90 11.76
C ALA A 90 -0.68 -4.32 11.99
N ILE A 91 -1.66 -4.79 11.20
CA ILE A 91 -2.16 -6.17 11.26
C ILE A 91 -1.05 -7.15 10.88
N LEU A 92 -0.28 -6.89 9.81
CA LEU A 92 0.82 -7.75 9.41
C LEU A 92 1.93 -7.79 10.47
N LEU A 93 2.29 -6.65 11.06
CA LEU A 93 3.23 -6.57 12.18
C LEU A 93 2.78 -7.45 13.35
N PHE A 94 1.49 -7.35 13.71
CA PHE A 94 0.91 -8.15 14.78
C PHE A 94 0.96 -9.65 14.46
N ILE A 95 0.60 -10.04 13.23
CA ILE A 95 0.63 -11.45 12.81
C ILE A 95 2.06 -12.01 12.79
N TYR A 96 3.03 -11.26 12.26
CA TYR A 96 4.40 -11.77 12.10
C TYR A 96 5.21 -11.78 13.38
N PHE A 97 5.00 -10.82 14.28
CA PHE A 97 5.87 -10.64 15.45
C PHE A 97 5.14 -10.77 16.78
N GLY A 98 3.80 -10.90 16.78
CA GLY A 98 3.00 -10.98 18.00
C GLY A 98 3.14 -9.77 18.93
N LYS A 99 3.73 -8.67 18.45
CA LYS A 99 4.09 -7.48 19.22
C LYS A 99 3.74 -6.22 18.43
N LEU A 100 2.97 -5.34 19.06
CA LEU A 100 2.79 -3.96 18.59
C LEU A 100 3.90 -3.10 19.21
N PRO A 101 4.70 -2.35 18.42
CA PRO A 101 5.65 -1.41 18.99
C PRO A 101 4.89 -0.34 19.79
N GLY A 102 5.10 -0.28 21.12
CA GLY A 102 4.52 0.74 22.00
C GLY A 102 3.55 0.25 23.09
N PHE A 103 3.24 -1.04 23.17
CA PHE A 103 2.53 -1.62 24.32
C PHE A 103 3.41 -2.73 24.94
N GLN A 104 4.10 -2.38 26.02
CA GLN A 104 4.82 -3.31 26.92
C GLN A 104 4.22 -3.21 28.32
#